data_AF-A0A395X6V6-F1
#
_entry.id   AF-A0A395X6V6-F1
#
_cell.length_a   1.000
_cell.length_b   1.000
_cell.length_c   1.000
_cell.angle_alpha   90.00
_cell.angle_beta   90.00
_cell.angle_gamma   90.00
#
_symmetry.space_group_name_H-M   'P 1'
#
loop_
_entity.id
_entity.type
_entity.pdbx_description
1 polymer ?
#
loop_
_entity_poly.entity_id
_entity_poly.type
_entity_poly.pdbx_seq_one_letter_code
_entity_poly.pdbx_strand_id
1 'polypeptide(L)'
;MKRYGLMLSCEEYKEYDDICYCHSDALLLQETLVNYCDYGYSNLELIPAYIDDDTTPEQIYKKLSLLIDNADSDDTVMFYFAGHGMKIESEGFLILPNTKKSDIAKTAIELKKLNEIMLNKKCNCFIILDACHSGLSPRGEQISLFVETLSDKSCVTLASCSENECSYPDENLEQGVFTYYLAEAIKGSPLEQTILLDKLKVQICENLEEWCSQNYKKQTPTLVGTIVGNTSIATRNSKPYEYAIISYEKKEVTTVENTHLEITPSNNSDIVSPALWQSNSGIELPKVATLDVILNYNYQLKTRELSAISQNYNAGFFEMASESIWNRSIAISRNRVLALGLQFVSEMVGIDNLDYIQNLPAFEVINLAMELGFINATGKMRLTHANEIVQHYLERDVMEEMPQNESDSVIRPCIQYILGYEDSNIQIEYTDFRTSLKVEDFSGNPTKLESLNASPYFYKKTTIRTLVNLLSSTEGAEFETVESNFILIIRTIWKDLTSDDKYF
;
A
#
# COMPACT_ATOMS: atom_id res chain seq x y z
N MET A 1 16.68 -26.87 -4.87
CA MET A 1 16.97 -25.53 -4.34
C MET A 1 16.17 -25.33 -3.06
N LYS A 2 16.88 -25.05 -1.97
CA LYS A 2 16.35 -24.63 -0.68
C LYS A 2 16.74 -23.18 -0.43
N ARG A 3 15.94 -22.52 0.39
CA ARG A 3 16.17 -21.15 0.85
C ARG A 3 16.41 -21.17 2.35
N TYR A 4 17.52 -20.57 2.78
CA TYR A 4 17.93 -20.42 4.16
C TYR A 4 18.04 -18.93 4.51
N GLY A 5 17.80 -18.59 5.76
CA GLY A 5 17.92 -17.22 6.22
C GLY A 5 18.30 -17.11 7.68
N LEU A 6 19.12 -16.12 8.00
CA LEU A 6 19.44 -15.70 9.36
C LEU A 6 19.00 -14.24 9.49
N MET A 7 18.07 -13.97 10.39
CA MET A 7 17.42 -12.68 10.56
C MET A 7 17.73 -12.17 11.96
N LEU A 8 18.56 -11.13 12.04
CA LEU A 8 19.02 -10.54 13.30
C LEU A 8 18.37 -9.17 13.47
N SER A 9 17.76 -8.91 14.62
CA SER A 9 17.19 -7.60 14.94
C SER A 9 17.60 -7.12 16.32
N CYS A 10 17.79 -5.80 16.45
CA CYS A 10 18.28 -5.16 17.67
C CYS A 10 17.51 -3.84 17.88
N GLU A 11 16.71 -3.76 18.94
CA GLU A 11 15.90 -2.57 19.27
C GLU A 11 16.46 -1.81 20.48
N GLU A 12 16.78 -2.52 21.55
CA GLU A 12 17.26 -1.95 22.81
C GLU A 12 18.78 -2.03 22.92
N TYR A 13 19.43 -0.97 23.41
CA TYR A 13 20.89 -0.91 23.50
C TYR A 13 21.39 -0.41 24.85
N LYS A 14 22.48 -0.99 25.35
CA LYS A 14 23.06 -0.62 26.64
C LYS A 14 23.82 0.70 26.60
N GLU A 15 24.52 0.97 25.49
CA GLU A 15 25.39 2.13 25.32
C GLU A 15 25.00 3.02 24.13
N TYR A 16 23.96 2.68 23.37
CA TYR A 16 23.46 3.40 22.20
C TYR A 16 21.97 3.73 22.40
N ASP A 17 21.41 4.59 21.55
CA ASP A 17 19.98 4.94 21.63
C ASP A 17 19.12 3.78 21.12
N ASP A 18 17.92 3.61 21.68
CA ASP A 18 16.99 2.57 21.25
C ASP A 18 16.39 2.89 19.86
N ILE A 19 16.05 1.85 19.10
CA ILE A 19 15.35 1.94 17.82
C ILE A 19 14.08 1.11 17.91
N CYS A 20 12.94 1.69 17.53
CA CYS A 20 11.67 0.99 17.52
C CYS A 20 11.51 0.12 16.26
N TYR A 21 10.77 -0.98 16.41
CA TYR A 21 10.24 -1.84 15.35
C TYR A 21 11.22 -2.76 14.61
N CYS A 22 12.52 -2.80 14.95
CA CYS A 22 13.45 -3.75 14.31
C CYS A 22 13.08 -5.22 14.53
N HIS A 23 12.51 -5.59 15.68
CA HIS A 23 12.01 -6.93 15.94
C HIS A 23 10.75 -7.22 15.14
N SER A 24 9.84 -6.24 15.03
CA SER A 24 8.65 -6.31 14.19
C SER A 24 9.02 -6.47 12.71
N ASP A 25 10.05 -5.77 12.24
CA ASP A 25 10.56 -5.83 10.87
C ASP A 25 11.06 -7.22 10.50
N ALA A 26 11.91 -7.80 11.36
CA ALA A 26 12.44 -9.13 11.14
C ALA A 26 11.33 -10.20 11.14
N LEU A 27 10.31 -10.03 11.98
CA LEU A 27 9.12 -10.90 12.00
C LEU A 27 8.29 -10.74 10.71
N LEU A 28 7.99 -9.51 10.29
CA LEU A 28 7.23 -9.20 9.08
C LEU A 28 7.88 -9.83 7.85
N LEU A 29 9.22 -9.69 7.72
CA LEU A 29 9.94 -10.28 6.61
C LEU A 29 9.95 -11.81 6.68
N GLN A 30 10.10 -12.42 7.87
CA GLN A 30 10.05 -13.87 8.05
C GLN A 30 8.69 -14.41 7.60
N GLU A 31 7.60 -13.81 8.11
CA GLU A 31 6.24 -14.19 7.76
C GLU A 31 5.98 -13.99 6.27
N THR A 32 6.49 -12.92 5.67
CA THR A 32 6.33 -12.66 4.24
C THR A 32 7.01 -13.73 3.41
N LEU A 33 8.25 -14.09 3.72
CA LEU A 33 9.00 -15.13 2.99
C LEU A 33 8.35 -16.51 3.14
N VAL A 34 7.84 -16.86 4.32
CA VAL A 34 7.18 -18.15 4.56
C VAL A 34 5.79 -18.21 3.91
N ASN A 35 5.01 -17.14 4.01
CA ASN A 35 3.62 -17.13 3.56
C ASN A 35 3.45 -16.85 2.07
N TYR A 36 4.40 -16.14 1.44
CA TYR A 36 4.27 -15.68 0.05
C TYR A 36 5.39 -16.19 -0.86
N CYS A 37 6.42 -16.87 -0.33
CA CYS A 37 7.53 -17.41 -1.12
C CYS A 37 7.81 -18.90 -0.82
N ASP A 38 8.93 -19.40 -1.36
CA ASP A 38 9.44 -20.77 -1.27
C ASP A 38 10.34 -21.03 -0.05
N TYR A 39 10.25 -20.21 1.00
CA TYR A 39 11.02 -20.40 2.22
C TYR A 39 10.28 -21.33 3.20
N GLY A 40 10.98 -22.36 3.68
CA GLY A 40 10.49 -23.17 4.80
C GLY A 40 10.77 -22.49 6.13
N TYR A 41 9.77 -22.44 7.02
CA TYR A 41 9.93 -21.85 8.36
C TYR A 41 11.14 -22.41 9.12
N SER A 42 11.40 -23.73 9.02
CA SER A 42 12.55 -24.39 9.67
C SER A 42 13.93 -23.98 9.13
N ASN A 43 13.97 -23.32 7.98
CA ASN A 43 15.20 -22.86 7.34
C ASN A 43 15.48 -21.37 7.60
N LEU A 44 14.55 -20.68 8.27
CA LEU A 44 14.69 -19.30 8.71
C LEU A 44 14.95 -19.28 10.20
N GLU A 45 16.10 -18.74 10.59
CA GLU A 45 16.43 -18.51 11.99
C GLU A 45 16.25 -17.02 12.30
N LEU A 46 15.35 -16.72 13.24
CA LEU A 46 15.08 -15.37 13.74
C LEU A 46 15.76 -15.19 15.11
N ILE A 47 16.57 -14.14 15.23
CA ILE A 47 17.30 -13.77 16.45
C ILE A 47 16.94 -12.33 16.82
N PRO A 48 15.91 -12.12 17.65
CA PRO A 48 15.69 -10.86 18.34
C PRO A 48 16.72 -10.76 19.48
N ALA A 49 17.70 -9.87 19.35
CA ALA A 49 18.74 -9.67 20.36
C ALA A 49 18.30 -8.64 21.40
N TYR A 50 18.57 -8.92 22.67
CA TYR A 50 18.19 -8.08 23.82
C TYR A 50 19.39 -7.69 24.69
N ILE A 51 19.23 -6.66 25.52
CA ILE A 51 20.26 -6.29 26.50
C ILE A 51 20.55 -7.46 27.46
N ASP A 52 21.83 -7.65 27.77
CA ASP A 52 22.37 -8.71 28.62
C ASP A 52 22.09 -10.15 28.12
N ASP A 53 21.67 -10.31 26.87
CA ASP A 53 21.65 -11.61 26.20
C ASP A 53 23.07 -12.11 25.84
N ASP A 54 23.17 -13.41 25.51
CA ASP A 54 24.43 -14.04 25.11
C ASP A 54 24.76 -13.85 23.62
N THR A 55 24.03 -12.99 22.89
CA THR A 55 24.20 -12.79 21.44
C THR A 55 25.51 -12.08 21.18
N THR A 56 26.44 -12.80 20.55
CA THR A 56 27.79 -12.30 20.24
C THR A 56 28.09 -12.36 18.75
N PRO A 57 28.97 -11.50 18.23
CA PRO A 57 29.38 -11.54 16.82
C PRO A 57 29.87 -12.94 16.41
N GLU A 58 30.65 -13.63 17.24
CA GLU A 58 31.16 -14.98 17.00
C GLU A 58 30.04 -16.01 16.80
N GLN A 59 28.96 -15.91 17.58
CA GLN A 59 27.82 -16.81 17.43
C GLN A 59 27.09 -16.56 16.10
N ILE A 60 26.91 -15.29 15.72
CA ILE A 60 26.27 -14.93 14.45
C ILE A 60 27.10 -15.42 13.27
N TYR A 61 28.41 -15.16 13.28
CA TYR A 61 29.33 -15.68 12.25
C TYR A 61 29.31 -17.21 12.15
N LYS A 62 29.27 -17.90 13.29
CA LYS A 62 29.20 -19.37 13.34
C LYS A 62 27.89 -19.89 12.77
N LYS A 63 26.74 -19.31 13.15
CA LYS A 63 25.42 -19.70 12.62
C LYS A 63 25.37 -19.50 11.11
N LEU A 64 25.82 -18.35 10.63
CA LEU A 64 25.85 -18.05 9.20
C LEU A 64 26.74 -19.02 8.43
N SER A 65 27.94 -19.32 8.95
CA SER A 65 28.85 -20.30 8.35
C SER A 65 28.22 -21.70 8.28
N LEU A 66 27.51 -22.13 9.33
CA LEU A 66 26.80 -23.41 9.34
C LEU A 66 25.67 -23.48 8.30
N LEU A 67 24.92 -22.38 8.10
CA LEU A 67 23.88 -22.33 7.06
C LEU A 67 24.50 -22.48 5.67
N ILE A 68 25.61 -21.80 5.40
CA ILE A 68 26.34 -21.88 4.13
C ILE A 68 26.94 -23.27 3.91
N ASP A 69 27.54 -23.86 4.95
CA ASP A 69 28.12 -25.20 4.86
C ASP A 69 27.07 -26.26 4.55
N ASN A 70 25.85 -26.08 5.04
CA ASN A 70 24.70 -26.97 4.80
C ASN A 70 23.99 -26.71 3.45
N ALA A 71 24.22 -25.57 2.80
CA ALA A 71 23.57 -25.19 1.55
C ALA A 71 24.26 -25.84 0.33
N ASP A 72 23.51 -26.33 -0.64
CA ASP A 72 24.05 -26.83 -1.91
C ASP A 72 24.27 -25.68 -2.93
N SER A 73 24.84 -25.98 -4.10
CA SER A 73 25.28 -24.93 -5.03
C SER A 73 24.18 -24.07 -5.62
N ASP A 74 22.97 -24.63 -5.73
CA ASP A 74 21.80 -23.94 -6.24
C ASP A 74 20.98 -23.30 -5.11
N ASP A 75 21.33 -23.55 -3.85
CA ASP A 75 20.60 -23.02 -2.70
C ASP A 75 20.92 -21.53 -2.49
N THR A 76 20.11 -20.90 -1.64
CA THR A 76 20.26 -19.48 -1.30
C THR A 76 20.34 -19.31 0.21
N VAL A 77 21.29 -18.48 0.64
CA VAL A 77 21.44 -18.07 2.03
C VAL A 77 21.28 -16.56 2.12
N MET A 78 20.34 -16.10 2.94
CA MET A 78 20.08 -14.69 3.19
C MET A 78 20.51 -14.31 4.61
N PHE A 79 21.23 -13.21 4.76
CA PHE A 79 21.42 -12.55 6.05
C PHE A 79 20.61 -11.25 6.04
N TYR A 80 19.71 -11.10 7.01
CA TYR A 80 18.94 -9.88 7.24
C TYR A 80 19.33 -9.27 8.58
N PHE A 81 19.54 -7.95 8.62
CA PHE A 81 19.80 -7.21 9.84
C PHE A 81 18.92 -5.96 9.94
N ALA A 82 18.30 -5.75 11.09
CA ALA A 82 17.61 -4.50 11.45
C ALA A 82 18.18 -3.92 12.76
N GLY A 83 18.67 -2.68 12.74
CA GLY A 83 19.26 -2.05 13.94
C GLY A 83 20.26 -0.93 13.62
N HIS A 84 21.18 -0.65 14.55
CA HIS A 84 22.19 0.40 14.36
C HIS A 84 23.36 -0.07 13.48
N GLY A 85 23.76 0.80 12.55
CA GLY A 85 24.99 0.66 11.76
C GLY A 85 25.94 1.81 12.05
N MET A 86 27.24 1.51 12.14
CA MET A 86 28.27 2.52 12.35
C MET A 86 29.48 2.26 11.48
N LYS A 87 30.10 3.33 10.98
CA LYS A 87 31.42 3.27 10.35
C LYS A 87 32.47 3.77 11.33
N ILE A 88 33.54 3.01 11.52
CA ILE A 88 34.74 3.45 12.24
C ILE A 88 35.89 3.42 11.24
N GLU A 89 36.50 4.58 11.03
CA GLU A 89 37.53 4.78 9.99
C GLU A 89 37.03 4.34 8.60
N SER A 90 37.50 3.20 8.10
CA SER A 90 37.14 2.63 6.80
C SER A 90 36.29 1.36 6.89
N GLU A 91 35.97 0.89 8.11
CA GLU A 91 35.27 -0.37 8.33
C GLU A 91 33.86 -0.15 8.89
N GLY A 92 32.91 -0.95 8.39
CA GLY A 92 31.52 -0.91 8.79
C GLY A 92 31.20 -1.95 9.86
N PHE A 93 30.37 -1.57 10.83
CA PHE A 93 29.96 -2.40 11.96
C PHE A 93 28.44 -2.35 12.13
N LEU A 94 27.83 -3.49 12.43
CA LEU A 94 26.44 -3.61 12.88
C LEU A 94 26.45 -3.76 14.40
N ILE A 95 25.71 -2.89 15.08
CA ILE A 95 25.73 -2.76 16.53
C ILE A 95 24.72 -3.72 17.14
N LEU A 96 25.20 -4.51 18.10
CA LEU A 96 24.38 -5.39 18.96
C LEU A 96 23.99 -4.68 20.27
N PRO A 97 22.94 -5.13 20.98
CA PRO A 97 22.49 -4.53 22.25
C PRO A 97 23.60 -4.37 23.30
N ASN A 98 24.51 -5.36 23.34
CA ASN A 98 25.62 -5.46 24.29
C ASN A 98 26.96 -4.91 23.75
N THR A 99 26.94 -4.24 22.60
CA THR A 99 28.14 -3.62 22.02
C THR A 99 28.67 -2.54 22.96
N LYS A 100 29.97 -2.59 23.24
CA LYS A 100 30.64 -1.59 24.07
C LYS A 100 31.32 -0.57 23.18
N LYS A 101 31.06 0.72 23.40
CA LYS A 101 31.74 1.83 22.69
C LYS A 101 33.26 1.78 22.84
N SER A 102 33.75 1.20 23.94
CA SER A 102 35.18 1.01 24.22
C SER A 102 35.84 -0.15 23.45
N ASP A 103 35.09 -1.10 22.91
CA ASP A 103 35.63 -2.30 22.22
C ASP A 103 34.70 -2.75 21.08
N ILE A 104 34.33 -1.83 20.19
CA ILE A 104 33.38 -2.07 19.09
C ILE A 104 33.87 -3.19 18.17
N ALA A 105 35.17 -3.22 17.86
CA ALA A 105 35.78 -4.22 16.99
C ALA A 105 35.59 -5.67 17.46
N LYS A 106 35.38 -5.91 18.77
CA LYS A 106 35.13 -7.25 19.32
C LYS A 106 33.67 -7.50 19.71
N THR A 107 32.88 -6.45 19.88
CA THR A 107 31.52 -6.57 20.45
C THR A 107 30.41 -6.25 19.45
N ALA A 108 30.74 -5.69 18.29
CA ALA A 108 29.85 -5.50 17.14
C ALA A 108 30.17 -6.49 16.01
N ILE A 109 29.23 -6.64 15.07
CA ILE A 109 29.45 -7.43 13.85
C ILE A 109 30.19 -6.57 12.84
N GLU A 110 31.45 -6.89 12.56
CA GLU A 110 32.22 -6.34 11.45
C GLU A 110 31.65 -6.81 10.10
N LEU A 111 31.26 -5.86 9.25
CA LEU A 111 30.68 -6.13 7.92
C LEU A 111 31.68 -6.79 6.97
N LYS A 112 32.96 -6.49 7.10
CA LYS A 112 34.02 -7.10 6.27
C LYS A 112 34.11 -8.60 6.53
N LYS A 113 34.17 -9.02 7.79
CA LYS A 113 34.15 -10.43 8.19
C LYS A 113 32.83 -11.12 7.81
N LEU A 114 31.70 -10.43 7.93
CA LEU A 114 30.41 -10.92 7.45
C LEU A 114 30.44 -11.19 5.94
N ASN A 115 30.94 -10.23 5.16
CA ASN A 115 31.11 -10.34 3.71
C ASN A 115 32.07 -11.48 3.34
N GLU A 116 33.18 -11.66 4.06
CA GLU A 116 34.11 -12.78 3.82
C GLU A 116 33.42 -14.15 3.99
N ILE A 117 32.54 -14.28 4.98
CA ILE A 117 31.73 -15.49 5.20
C ILE A 117 30.72 -15.66 4.05
N MET A 118 30.05 -14.57 3.65
CA MET A 118 29.01 -14.58 2.61
C MET A 118 29.55 -14.71 1.18
N LEU A 119 30.80 -14.30 0.93
CA LEU A 119 31.51 -14.49 -0.34
C LEU A 119 31.94 -15.96 -0.56
N ASN A 120 31.47 -16.88 0.28
CA ASN A 120 31.68 -18.30 0.07
C ASN A 120 31.19 -18.73 -1.32
N LYS A 121 32.03 -19.51 -2.02
CA LYS A 121 31.83 -19.90 -3.42
C LYS A 121 30.80 -21.01 -3.63
N LYS A 122 30.19 -21.53 -2.55
CA LYS A 122 29.32 -22.70 -2.61
C LYS A 122 27.95 -22.37 -3.16
N CYS A 123 27.21 -21.44 -2.56
CA CYS A 123 25.81 -21.13 -2.84
C CYS A 123 25.58 -19.65 -3.18
N ASN A 124 24.33 -19.26 -3.45
CA ASN A 124 23.96 -17.85 -3.65
C ASN A 124 23.76 -17.15 -2.31
N CYS A 125 24.35 -15.96 -2.15
CA CYS A 125 24.35 -15.25 -0.87
C CYS A 125 23.79 -13.83 -1.01
N PHE A 126 22.84 -13.47 -0.15
CA PHE A 126 22.24 -12.14 -0.12
C PHE A 126 22.35 -11.54 1.27
N ILE A 127 22.63 -10.25 1.32
CA ILE A 127 22.66 -9.46 2.54
C ILE A 127 21.60 -8.36 2.40
N ILE A 128 20.72 -8.22 3.39
CA ILE A 128 19.76 -7.13 3.47
C ILE A 128 20.01 -6.40 4.79
N LEU A 129 20.29 -5.10 4.72
CA LEU A 129 20.61 -4.27 5.88
C LEU A 129 19.56 -3.16 6.00
N ASP A 130 18.70 -3.26 7.01
CA ASP A 130 17.86 -2.16 7.48
C ASP A 130 18.53 -1.47 8.67
N ALA A 131 19.60 -0.73 8.39
CA ALA A 131 20.40 -0.11 9.42
C ALA A 131 20.54 1.40 9.24
N CYS A 132 20.31 2.15 10.32
CA CYS A 132 20.55 3.59 10.38
C CYS A 132 22.01 3.90 10.67
N HIS A 133 22.55 4.92 10.00
CA HIS A 133 23.83 5.54 10.32
C HIS A 133 23.73 6.45 11.56
N SER A 134 23.75 5.90 12.77
CA SER A 134 23.67 6.70 14.02
C SER A 134 24.99 7.33 14.50
N GLY A 135 26.04 7.31 13.67
CA GLY A 135 27.35 7.87 14.01
C GLY A 135 27.53 9.34 13.60
N LEU A 136 27.04 10.30 14.39
CA LEU A 136 27.50 11.70 14.32
C LEU A 136 28.97 11.77 14.81
N SER A 137 29.92 11.95 13.89
CA SER A 137 31.26 12.43 14.23
C SER A 137 31.18 13.92 14.60
N PRO A 138 31.93 14.42 15.60
CA PRO A 138 31.95 15.85 16.00
C PRO A 138 32.46 16.81 14.90
N ARG A 139 32.73 16.31 13.68
CA ARG A 139 33.13 17.07 12.49
C ARG A 139 32.12 17.08 11.35
N GLY A 140 30.94 16.46 11.51
CA GLY A 140 29.85 16.59 10.53
C GLY A 140 30.06 15.89 9.19
N GLU A 141 31.02 14.97 9.08
CA GLU A 141 31.18 14.12 7.90
C GLU A 141 30.52 12.76 8.18
N GLN A 142 29.38 12.52 7.53
CA GLN A 142 28.74 11.20 7.41
C GLN A 142 29.38 10.48 6.21
N ILE A 143 29.82 9.24 6.40
CA ILE A 143 30.57 8.46 5.39
C ILE A 143 30.05 7.01 5.42
N SER A 144 29.91 6.41 4.23
CA SER A 144 29.16 5.18 3.95
C SER A 144 29.61 3.89 4.64
N LEU A 145 28.70 2.93 4.83
CA LEU A 145 29.01 1.56 5.32
C LEU A 145 29.69 0.70 4.24
N PHE A 146 29.99 1.27 3.06
CA PHE A 146 30.47 0.50 1.91
C PHE A 146 31.94 0.14 2.05
N VAL A 147 32.21 -1.16 1.97
CA VAL A 147 33.54 -1.71 1.66
C VAL A 147 33.50 -2.05 0.18
N GLU A 148 34.20 -1.28 -0.66
CA GLU A 148 34.46 -1.66 -2.05
C GLU A 148 35.27 -2.96 -2.06
N THR A 149 34.59 -4.09 -2.27
CA THR A 149 35.27 -5.35 -2.55
C THR A 149 34.76 -5.89 -3.88
N LEU A 150 35.56 -5.64 -4.92
CA LEU A 150 35.42 -6.24 -6.25
C LEU A 150 35.63 -7.76 -6.13
N SER A 151 34.64 -8.58 -6.51
CA SER A 151 34.85 -10.02 -6.74
C SER A 151 33.76 -10.67 -7.60
N ASP A 152 34.17 -11.67 -8.38
CA ASP A 152 33.49 -12.27 -9.53
C ASP A 152 32.33 -13.27 -9.23
N LYS A 153 31.62 -13.21 -8.09
CA LYS A 153 30.42 -14.05 -7.80
C LYS A 153 29.38 -13.39 -6.85
N SER A 154 28.14 -13.89 -6.92
CA SER A 154 26.85 -13.35 -6.39
C SER A 154 26.74 -13.20 -4.87
N CYS A 155 27.50 -12.29 -4.28
CA CYS A 155 27.14 -11.68 -2.99
C CYS A 155 26.63 -10.27 -3.26
N VAL A 156 25.38 -10.01 -2.88
CA VAL A 156 24.71 -8.73 -3.12
C VAL A 156 24.14 -8.21 -1.81
N THR A 157 24.41 -6.95 -1.53
CA THR A 157 23.87 -6.23 -0.37
C THR A 157 22.81 -5.26 -0.83
N LEU A 158 21.60 -5.36 -0.28
CA LEU A 158 20.55 -4.34 -0.36
C LEU A 158 20.50 -3.59 0.97
N ALA A 159 20.89 -2.32 0.97
CA ALA A 159 20.83 -1.44 2.13
C ALA A 159 19.60 -0.54 2.06
N SER A 160 19.02 -0.22 3.23
CA SER A 160 17.76 0.52 3.33
C SER A 160 17.84 2.00 2.96
N CYS A 161 19.02 2.62 3.01
CA CYS A 161 19.25 4.01 2.64
C CYS A 161 20.61 4.21 1.93
N SER A 162 20.79 5.37 1.29
CA SER A 162 22.05 5.73 0.61
C SER A 162 22.98 6.56 1.51
N GLU A 163 24.13 6.97 0.98
CA GLU A 163 25.11 7.76 1.75
C GLU A 163 24.49 9.07 2.26
N ASN A 164 24.58 9.30 3.57
CA ASN A 164 24.03 10.49 4.27
C ASN A 164 22.49 10.51 4.44
N GLU A 165 21.84 9.35 4.33
CA GLU A 165 20.42 9.18 4.62
C GLU A 165 20.21 8.29 5.85
N CYS A 166 19.03 8.40 6.45
CA CYS A 166 18.62 7.53 7.56
C CYS A 166 17.58 6.52 7.07
N SER A 167 17.50 5.37 7.74
CA SER A 167 16.29 4.55 7.70
C SER A 167 15.27 5.12 8.69
N TYR A 168 13.99 5.08 8.38
CA TYR A 168 12.97 5.65 9.25
C TYR A 168 11.97 4.58 9.70
N PRO A 169 11.56 4.60 10.98
CA PRO A 169 10.36 3.91 11.43
C PRO A 169 9.11 4.72 11.07
N ASP A 170 7.96 4.04 10.96
CA ASP A 170 6.63 4.66 10.85
C ASP A 170 5.70 4.08 11.92
N GLU A 171 5.18 4.95 12.78
CA GLU A 171 4.31 4.57 13.90
C GLU A 171 2.95 4.02 13.45
N ASN A 172 2.43 4.45 12.29
CA ASN A 172 1.17 3.94 11.76
C ASN A 172 1.34 2.53 11.17
N LEU A 173 2.52 2.25 10.63
CA LEU A 173 2.87 0.94 10.09
C LEU A 173 3.33 -0.03 11.19
N GLU A 174 3.82 0.48 12.33
CA GLU A 174 4.50 -0.27 13.39
C GLU A 174 5.70 -1.08 12.86
N GLN A 175 6.41 -0.50 11.87
CA GLN A 175 7.51 -1.12 11.12
C GLN A 175 8.53 -0.04 10.71
N GLY A 176 9.75 -0.47 10.39
CA GLY A 176 10.69 0.23 9.54
C GLY A 176 10.13 0.36 8.12
N VAL A 177 10.15 1.57 7.58
CA VAL A 177 9.53 1.89 6.28
C VAL A 177 10.14 1.08 5.14
N PHE A 178 11.47 0.86 5.18
CA PHE A 178 12.14 0.02 4.20
C PHE A 178 11.68 -1.43 4.28
N THR A 179 11.68 -2.03 5.47
CA THR A 179 11.29 -3.44 5.62
C THR A 179 9.81 -3.65 5.27
N TYR A 180 8.94 -2.70 5.61
CA TYR A 180 7.56 -2.68 5.17
C TYR A 180 7.45 -2.74 3.64
N TYR A 181 8.06 -1.79 2.91
CA TYR A 181 7.96 -1.77 1.46
C TYR A 181 8.72 -2.90 0.75
N LEU A 182 9.77 -3.46 1.38
CA LEU A 182 10.39 -4.71 0.94
C LEU A 182 9.38 -5.87 1.01
N ALA A 183 8.64 -5.98 2.12
CA ALA A 183 7.60 -6.99 2.26
C ALA A 183 6.47 -6.79 1.25
N GLU A 184 6.00 -5.56 1.05
CA GLU A 184 4.96 -5.25 0.06
C GLU A 184 5.44 -5.52 -1.38
N ALA A 185 6.68 -5.20 -1.73
CA ALA A 185 7.26 -5.51 -3.05
C ALA A 185 7.37 -7.03 -3.29
N ILE A 186 7.76 -7.80 -2.27
CA ILE A 186 7.74 -9.26 -2.33
C ILE A 186 6.30 -9.73 -2.56
N LYS A 187 5.34 -9.30 -1.74
CA LYS A 187 3.94 -9.71 -1.88
C LYS A 187 3.31 -9.24 -3.20
N GLY A 188 3.72 -8.10 -3.75
CA GLY A 188 3.28 -7.60 -5.05
C GLY A 188 3.93 -8.30 -6.25
N SER A 189 4.99 -9.08 -6.04
CA SER A 189 5.67 -9.79 -7.13
C SER A 189 4.74 -10.84 -7.80
N PRO A 190 4.87 -11.07 -9.11
CA PRO A 190 4.01 -12.01 -9.83
C PRO A 190 4.02 -13.43 -9.25
N LEU A 191 2.83 -14.03 -9.12
CA LEU A 191 2.67 -15.39 -8.60
C LEU A 191 3.47 -16.41 -9.42
N GLU A 192 4.05 -17.39 -8.73
CA GLU A 192 4.81 -18.49 -9.33
C GLU A 192 6.05 -18.06 -10.13
N GLN A 193 6.51 -16.81 -9.97
CA GLN A 193 7.71 -16.30 -10.62
C GLN A 193 8.87 -16.10 -9.63
N THR A 194 10.09 -16.19 -10.16
CA THR A 194 11.32 -15.91 -9.41
C THR A 194 11.42 -14.42 -9.10
N ILE A 195 11.73 -14.09 -7.86
CA ILE A 195 11.96 -12.72 -7.39
C ILE A 195 13.45 -12.41 -7.52
N LEU A 196 13.77 -11.37 -8.28
CA LEU A 196 15.13 -10.87 -8.46
C LEU A 196 15.35 -9.61 -7.62
N LEU A 197 16.55 -9.47 -7.04
CA LEU A 197 16.84 -8.41 -6.09
C LEU A 197 16.91 -7.01 -6.73
N ASP A 198 17.33 -6.95 -8.00
CA ASP A 198 17.33 -5.73 -8.82
C ASP A 198 15.90 -5.23 -9.10
N LYS A 199 14.97 -6.14 -9.44
CA LYS A 199 13.55 -5.81 -9.61
C LYS A 199 12.92 -5.33 -8.29
N LEU A 200 13.20 -6.02 -7.18
CA LEU A 200 12.74 -5.59 -5.86
C LEU A 200 13.25 -4.18 -5.52
N LYS A 201 14.54 -3.90 -5.74
CA LYS A 201 15.11 -2.58 -5.44
C LYS A 201 14.37 -1.46 -6.17
N VAL A 202 14.03 -1.66 -7.45
CA VAL A 202 13.25 -0.67 -8.22
C VAL A 202 11.88 -0.42 -7.57
N GLN A 203 11.13 -1.49 -7.28
CA GLN A 203 9.81 -1.39 -6.66
C GLN A 203 9.84 -0.75 -5.27
N ILE A 204 10.84 -1.08 -4.46
CA ILE A 204 11.01 -0.51 -3.13
C ILE A 204 11.35 0.99 -3.24
N CYS A 205 12.19 1.39 -4.19
CA CYS A 205 12.49 2.81 -4.45
C CYS A 205 11.23 3.60 -4.85
N GLU A 206 10.41 3.05 -5.77
CA GLU A 206 9.15 3.69 -6.20
C GLU A 206 8.20 3.89 -5.01
N ASN A 207 8.04 2.85 -4.17
CA ASN A 207 7.16 2.93 -3.00
C ASN A 207 7.70 3.88 -1.91
N LEU A 208 9.02 3.89 -1.68
CA LEU A 208 9.66 4.78 -0.71
C LEU A 208 9.66 6.23 -1.17
N GLU A 209 9.70 6.52 -2.47
CA GLU A 209 9.70 7.89 -2.99
C GLU A 209 8.41 8.62 -2.60
N GLU A 210 7.27 7.94 -2.67
CA GLU A 210 5.98 8.45 -2.22
C GLU A 210 5.99 8.74 -0.71
N TRP A 211 6.40 7.77 0.11
CA TRP A 211 6.44 7.92 1.57
C TRP A 211 7.44 9.02 2.00
N CYS A 212 8.62 9.07 1.39
CA CYS A 212 9.64 10.09 1.66
C CYS A 212 9.13 11.49 1.33
N SER A 213 8.43 11.65 0.20
CA SER A 213 7.85 12.92 -0.21
C SER A 213 6.77 13.40 0.77
N GLN A 214 5.91 12.49 1.23
CA GLN A 214 4.85 12.80 2.20
C GLN A 214 5.40 13.18 3.59
N ASN A 215 6.53 12.58 4.00
CA ASN A 215 7.12 12.79 5.32
C ASN A 215 8.30 13.78 5.34
N TYR A 216 8.58 14.44 4.21
CA TYR A 216 9.75 15.32 4.04
C TYR A 216 11.07 14.66 4.46
N LYS A 217 11.18 13.36 4.18
CA LYS A 217 12.36 12.53 4.45
C LYS A 217 13.06 12.18 3.16
N LYS A 218 14.24 11.58 3.30
CA LYS A 218 15.00 11.03 2.18
C LYS A 218 15.58 9.69 2.59
N GLN A 219 15.20 8.65 1.87
CA GLN A 219 15.65 7.28 2.07
C GLN A 219 15.67 6.56 0.71
N THR A 220 16.86 6.23 0.24
CA THR A 220 17.10 5.68 -1.09
C THR A 220 17.78 4.31 -0.96
N PRO A 221 17.05 3.19 -1.12
CA PRO A 221 17.64 1.87 -1.05
C PRO A 221 18.78 1.69 -2.05
N THR A 222 19.89 1.14 -1.57
CA THR A 222 21.11 1.00 -2.37
C THR A 222 21.49 -0.46 -2.53
N LEU A 223 21.75 -0.87 -3.76
CA LEU A 223 22.17 -2.23 -4.10
C LEU A 223 23.67 -2.22 -4.44
N VAL A 224 24.47 -3.02 -3.75
CA VAL A 224 25.93 -3.10 -3.93
C VAL A 224 26.37 -4.56 -4.05
N GLY A 225 27.23 -4.84 -5.02
CA GLY A 225 27.76 -6.18 -5.26
C GLY A 225 27.70 -6.57 -6.74
N THR A 226 28.08 -7.80 -7.03
CA THR A 226 28.05 -8.34 -8.39
C THR A 226 27.02 -9.45 -8.46
N ILE A 227 26.00 -9.33 -9.33
CA ILE A 227 25.08 -10.42 -9.63
C ILE A 227 25.64 -11.19 -10.82
N VAL A 228 25.83 -12.51 -10.68
CA VAL A 228 26.18 -13.40 -11.79
C VAL A 228 24.94 -14.17 -12.23
N GLY A 229 24.56 -14.03 -13.50
CA GLY A 229 23.34 -14.64 -14.04
C GLY A 229 22.05 -14.08 -13.43
N ASN A 230 20.93 -14.80 -13.56
CA ASN A 230 19.64 -14.40 -12.99
C ASN A 230 19.43 -15.06 -11.62
N THR A 231 20.20 -14.62 -10.62
CA THR A 231 20.11 -15.20 -9.27
C THR A 231 18.88 -14.65 -8.54
N SER A 232 17.97 -15.54 -8.14
CA SER A 232 16.74 -15.17 -7.42
C SER A 232 16.92 -15.22 -5.91
N ILE A 233 16.32 -14.26 -5.20
CA ILE A 233 16.27 -14.28 -3.72
C ILE A 233 15.16 -15.21 -3.22
N ALA A 234 14.09 -15.37 -4.01
CA ALA A 234 12.92 -16.17 -3.67
C ALA A 234 12.14 -16.56 -4.93
N THR A 235 11.14 -17.41 -4.80
CA THR A 235 10.10 -17.66 -5.81
C THR A 235 8.74 -17.43 -5.17
N ARG A 236 7.89 -16.60 -5.78
CA ARG A 236 6.54 -16.35 -5.28
C ARG A 236 5.72 -17.62 -5.34
N ASN A 237 5.01 -17.92 -4.26
CA ASN A 237 4.03 -18.99 -4.25
C ASN A 237 2.71 -18.54 -4.92
N SER A 238 1.73 -19.44 -4.95
CA SER A 238 0.41 -19.20 -5.56
C SER A 238 -0.57 -18.44 -4.67
N LYS A 239 -0.17 -17.99 -3.47
CA LYS A 239 -1.03 -17.26 -2.56
C LYS A 239 -1.26 -15.84 -3.10
N PRO A 240 -2.52 -15.45 -3.41
CA PRO A 240 -2.81 -14.11 -3.88
C PRO A 240 -2.51 -13.10 -2.77
N TYR A 241 -2.04 -11.93 -3.19
CA TYR A 241 -1.85 -10.79 -2.30
C TYR A 241 -2.85 -9.73 -2.75
N GLU A 242 -3.76 -9.38 -1.83
CA GLU A 242 -4.96 -8.58 -2.09
C GLU A 242 -4.67 -7.14 -2.51
N TYR A 243 -3.41 -6.68 -2.36
CA TYR A 243 -2.93 -5.35 -2.77
C TYR A 243 -1.85 -5.41 -3.87
N ALA A 244 -1.71 -6.52 -4.59
CA ALA A 244 -0.72 -6.63 -5.66
C ALA A 244 -1.02 -5.61 -6.79
N ILE A 245 -0.13 -4.64 -6.97
CA ILE A 245 -0.15 -3.75 -8.14
C ILE A 245 0.16 -4.61 -9.37
N ILE A 246 -0.81 -4.78 -10.27
CA ILE A 246 -0.65 -5.53 -11.52
C ILE A 246 0.25 -4.70 -12.44
N SER A 247 1.57 -4.91 -12.37
CA SER A 247 2.49 -4.42 -13.40
C SER A 247 2.37 -5.34 -14.63
N TYR A 248 1.71 -4.88 -15.69
CA TYR A 248 1.69 -5.58 -16.97
C TYR A 248 3.08 -5.54 -17.61
N GLU A 249 3.85 -6.63 -17.54
CA GLU A 249 4.96 -6.84 -18.47
C GLU A 249 4.38 -6.98 -19.89
N LYS A 250 4.75 -6.04 -20.77
CA LYS A 250 4.43 -6.05 -22.21
C LYS A 250 4.84 -7.39 -22.82
N LYS A 251 3.88 -8.28 -23.10
CA LYS A 251 4.10 -9.45 -23.96
C LYS A 251 3.83 -9.08 -25.41
N GLU A 252 4.81 -9.39 -26.26
CA GLU A 252 4.74 -9.22 -27.71
C GLU A 252 3.53 -9.95 -28.30
N VAL A 253 2.88 -9.26 -29.24
CA VAL A 253 1.69 -9.71 -29.95
C VAL A 253 2.05 -10.89 -30.84
N THR A 254 1.49 -12.06 -30.56
CA THR A 254 1.41 -13.16 -31.53
C THR A 254 -0.05 -13.32 -31.94
N THR A 255 -0.33 -13.01 -33.21
CA THR A 255 -1.66 -13.11 -33.83
C THR A 255 -2.08 -14.55 -34.04
N VAL A 256 -3.27 -14.97 -33.58
CA VAL A 256 -4.05 -16.03 -34.24
C VAL A 256 -5.57 -15.80 -34.04
N GLU A 257 -6.30 -16.01 -35.13
CA GLU A 257 -7.71 -15.78 -35.42
C GLU A 257 -8.69 -16.77 -34.73
N ASN A 258 -9.93 -16.30 -34.48
CA ASN A 258 -11.24 -17.01 -34.45
C ASN A 258 -11.41 -18.26 -33.54
N THR A 259 -12.50 -18.60 -32.87
CA THR A 259 -13.93 -18.25 -32.68
C THR A 259 -14.36 -19.14 -31.48
N HIS A 260 -15.30 -18.88 -30.55
CA HIS A 260 -16.76 -18.74 -30.62
C HIS A 260 -17.24 -18.54 -29.16
N LEU A 261 -18.23 -17.67 -28.93
CA LEU A 261 -18.97 -17.59 -27.67
C LEU A 261 -20.31 -18.33 -27.84
N GLU A 262 -20.58 -19.32 -26.99
CA GLU A 262 -21.92 -19.91 -26.84
C GLU A 262 -22.77 -19.01 -25.93
N ILE A 263 -23.92 -18.58 -26.46
CA ILE A 263 -24.96 -17.86 -25.72
C ILE A 263 -25.89 -18.89 -25.11
N THR A 264 -26.14 -18.80 -23.80
CA THR A 264 -27.34 -19.36 -23.16
C THR A 264 -28.25 -18.21 -22.73
N PRO A 265 -29.46 -18.07 -23.31
CA PRO A 265 -30.43 -17.07 -22.87
C PRO A 265 -31.47 -17.70 -21.95
N SER A 266 -31.83 -17.01 -20.86
CA SER A 266 -33.18 -17.11 -20.31
C SER A 266 -33.54 -15.92 -19.43
N ASN A 267 -34.23 -14.98 -20.09
CA ASN A 267 -35.43 -14.26 -19.65
C ASN A 267 -35.38 -13.46 -18.35
N ASN A 268 -35.28 -12.13 -18.52
CA ASN A 268 -36.38 -11.27 -18.11
C ASN A 268 -36.63 -10.18 -19.16
N SER A 269 -37.89 -10.11 -19.58
CA SER A 269 -38.43 -9.18 -20.57
C SER A 269 -38.58 -7.80 -19.94
N ASP A 270 -37.63 -6.92 -20.24
CA ASP A 270 -37.79 -5.49 -20.52
C ASP A 270 -36.38 -5.04 -20.92
N ILE A 271 -36.13 -4.83 -22.22
CA ILE A 271 -34.82 -4.38 -22.70
C ILE A 271 -34.70 -2.89 -22.37
N VAL A 272 -34.41 -2.61 -21.11
CA VAL A 272 -33.62 -1.44 -20.74
C VAL A 272 -32.19 -1.87 -21.01
N SER A 273 -31.53 -1.27 -22.00
CA SER A 273 -30.08 -1.44 -22.19
C SER A 273 -29.43 -1.28 -20.82
N PRO A 274 -28.68 -2.28 -20.30
CA PRO A 274 -28.11 -2.18 -18.97
C PRO A 274 -27.26 -0.92 -18.93
N ALA A 275 -27.57 -0.03 -17.98
CA ALA A 275 -26.74 1.13 -17.70
C ALA A 275 -25.31 0.61 -17.51
N LEU A 276 -24.32 1.28 -18.14
CA LEU A 276 -22.91 0.91 -17.94
C LEU A 276 -22.55 0.92 -16.45
N TRP A 277 -23.28 1.71 -15.65
CA TRP A 277 -23.03 1.94 -14.24
C TRP A 277 -24.31 2.21 -13.45
N GLN A 278 -24.40 1.66 -12.24
CA GLN A 278 -25.41 2.00 -11.24
C GLN A 278 -24.71 2.46 -9.94
N SER A 279 -25.16 3.55 -9.35
CA SER A 279 -24.62 4.03 -8.07
C SER A 279 -24.81 2.98 -6.98
N ASN A 280 -23.78 2.76 -6.17
CA ASN A 280 -23.88 1.80 -5.07
C ASN A 280 -24.95 2.27 -4.07
N SER A 281 -25.98 1.44 -3.90
CA SER A 281 -27.11 1.73 -3.02
C SER A 281 -26.86 1.34 -1.55
N GLY A 282 -25.64 0.89 -1.27
CA GLY A 282 -25.26 0.29 0.00
C GLY A 282 -25.80 -1.14 0.15
N ILE A 283 -25.29 -1.83 1.16
CA ILE A 283 -25.82 -3.15 1.53
C ILE A 283 -27.22 -3.04 2.16
N GLU A 284 -28.04 -4.06 1.99
CA GLU A 284 -29.37 -4.08 2.61
C GLU A 284 -29.25 -4.49 4.08
N LEU A 285 -29.49 -3.54 4.99
CA LEU A 285 -29.53 -3.79 6.42
C LEU A 285 -30.97 -4.06 6.90
N PRO A 286 -31.18 -4.94 7.90
CA PRO A 286 -32.51 -5.16 8.45
C PRO A 286 -33.10 -3.86 9.02
N LYS A 287 -34.41 -3.66 8.80
CA LYS A 287 -35.14 -2.45 9.23
C LYS A 287 -35.11 -2.26 10.75
N VAL A 288 -35.14 -3.36 11.50
CA VAL A 288 -34.99 -3.39 12.96
C VAL A 288 -33.85 -4.37 13.25
N ALA A 289 -32.79 -3.87 13.88
CA ALA A 289 -31.60 -4.65 14.20
C ALA A 289 -30.94 -4.08 15.46
N THR A 290 -30.33 -4.95 16.26
CA THR A 290 -29.43 -4.54 17.34
C THR A 290 -28.09 -4.09 16.77
N LEU A 291 -27.29 -3.39 17.57
CA LEU A 291 -25.95 -2.99 17.17
C LEU A 291 -25.11 -4.17 16.68
N ASP A 292 -25.07 -5.28 17.42
CA ASP A 292 -24.26 -6.45 17.04
C ASP A 292 -24.67 -7.03 15.69
N VAL A 293 -25.97 -7.03 15.39
CA VAL A 293 -26.46 -7.48 14.08
C VAL A 293 -25.98 -6.53 12.99
N ILE A 294 -26.02 -5.22 13.20
CA ILE A 294 -25.54 -4.23 12.24
C ILE A 294 -24.02 -4.37 12.03
N LEU A 295 -23.24 -4.48 13.12
CA LEU A 295 -21.78 -4.59 13.06
C LEU A 295 -21.31 -5.88 12.37
N ASN A 296 -22.08 -6.98 12.40
CA ASN A 296 -21.74 -8.20 11.67
C ASN A 296 -21.74 -8.05 10.15
N TYR A 297 -22.35 -6.99 9.61
CA TYR A 297 -22.27 -6.68 8.19
C TYR A 297 -20.98 -5.94 7.83
N ASN A 298 -20.14 -5.57 8.79
CA ASN A 298 -18.84 -4.96 8.52
C ASN A 298 -17.90 -5.96 7.82
N TYR A 299 -17.24 -5.49 6.77
CA TYR A 299 -16.17 -6.22 6.09
C TYR A 299 -14.78 -5.61 6.33
N GLN A 300 -14.69 -4.35 6.78
CA GLN A 300 -13.43 -3.59 6.77
C GLN A 300 -12.79 -3.31 8.13
N LEU A 301 -13.57 -3.14 9.20
CA LEU A 301 -13.04 -2.94 10.55
C LEU A 301 -12.47 -4.24 11.14
N LYS A 302 -11.36 -4.14 11.88
CA LYS A 302 -10.74 -5.26 12.60
C LYS A 302 -11.58 -5.65 13.83
N THR A 303 -11.43 -6.89 14.30
CA THR A 303 -12.16 -7.42 15.47
C THR A 303 -11.98 -6.57 16.73
N ARG A 304 -10.78 -6.01 16.96
CA ARG A 304 -10.50 -5.13 18.09
C ARG A 304 -11.33 -3.84 18.04
N GLU A 305 -11.51 -3.29 16.85
CA GLU A 305 -12.24 -2.04 16.64
C GLU A 305 -13.74 -2.25 16.83
N LEU A 306 -14.27 -3.36 16.28
CA LEU A 306 -15.66 -3.78 16.52
C LEU A 306 -15.93 -4.00 18.01
N SER A 307 -14.99 -4.63 18.72
CA SER A 307 -15.09 -4.82 20.18
C SER A 307 -15.11 -3.50 20.93
N ALA A 308 -14.26 -2.54 20.56
CA ALA A 308 -14.23 -1.22 21.21
C ALA A 308 -15.52 -0.44 20.97
N ILE A 309 -16.04 -0.45 19.73
CA ILE A 309 -17.31 0.20 19.39
C ILE A 309 -18.47 -0.42 20.18
N SER A 310 -18.57 -1.76 20.19
CA SER A 310 -19.62 -2.47 20.92
C SER A 310 -19.54 -2.24 22.44
N GLN A 311 -18.33 -2.23 23.01
CA GLN A 311 -18.15 -1.95 24.45
C GLN A 311 -18.58 -0.54 24.83
N ASN A 312 -18.13 0.48 24.09
CA ASN A 312 -18.50 1.88 24.36
C ASN A 312 -20.00 2.09 24.22
N TYR A 313 -20.61 1.55 23.16
CA TYR A 313 -22.04 1.67 22.93
C TYR A 313 -22.86 0.98 24.04
N ASN A 314 -22.49 -0.24 24.42
CA ASN A 314 -23.19 -0.98 25.49
C ASN A 314 -23.00 -0.34 26.87
N ALA A 315 -21.93 0.42 27.07
CA ALA A 315 -21.69 1.20 28.27
C ALA A 315 -22.40 2.57 28.28
N GLY A 316 -23.09 2.96 27.19
CA GLY A 316 -23.77 4.23 27.04
C GLY A 316 -22.89 5.39 26.57
N PHE A 317 -21.63 5.13 26.20
CA PHE A 317 -20.71 6.11 25.61
C PHE A 317 -20.94 6.22 24.10
N PHE A 318 -22.09 6.79 23.73
CA PHE A 318 -22.57 6.87 22.36
C PHE A 318 -21.71 7.77 21.47
N GLU A 319 -21.16 8.85 22.01
CA GLU A 319 -20.23 9.76 21.35
C GLU A 319 -18.97 9.02 20.92
N MET A 320 -18.35 8.27 21.84
CA MET A 320 -17.13 7.52 21.58
C MET A 320 -17.34 6.42 20.52
N ALA A 321 -18.48 5.72 20.58
CA ALA A 321 -18.83 4.71 19.59
C ALA A 321 -19.03 5.32 18.19
N SER A 322 -19.77 6.44 18.13
CA SER A 322 -20.10 7.14 16.89
C SER A 322 -18.89 7.80 16.25
N GLU A 323 -18.03 8.45 17.05
CA GLU A 323 -16.78 9.04 16.59
C GLU A 323 -15.83 7.97 16.03
N SER A 324 -15.66 6.86 16.77
CA SER A 324 -14.75 5.78 16.36
C SER A 324 -15.15 5.19 15.01
N ILE A 325 -16.43 4.86 14.82
CA ILE A 325 -16.90 4.28 13.55
C ILE A 325 -16.87 5.32 12.42
N TRP A 326 -17.21 6.58 12.73
CA TRP A 326 -17.23 7.66 11.75
C TRP A 326 -15.83 7.93 11.20
N ASN A 327 -14.84 8.11 12.08
CA ASN A 327 -13.46 8.41 11.70
C ASN A 327 -12.86 7.32 10.80
N ARG A 328 -13.14 6.04 11.10
CA ARG A 328 -12.73 4.93 10.23
C ARG A 328 -13.45 4.94 8.88
N SER A 329 -14.76 5.16 8.90
CA SER A 329 -15.58 5.18 7.67
C SER A 329 -15.15 6.31 6.75
N ILE A 330 -14.98 7.52 7.26
CA ILE A 330 -14.60 8.66 6.43
C ILE A 330 -13.14 8.55 5.94
N ALA A 331 -12.23 7.96 6.73
CA ALA A 331 -10.87 7.67 6.29
C ALA A 331 -10.85 6.69 5.13
N ILE A 332 -11.62 5.59 5.23
CA ILE A 332 -11.78 4.62 4.14
C ILE A 332 -12.37 5.31 2.90
N SER A 333 -13.45 6.07 3.05
CA SER A 333 -14.09 6.77 1.94
C SER A 333 -13.14 7.78 1.28
N ARG A 334 -12.34 8.51 2.07
CA ARG A 334 -11.31 9.43 1.57
C ARG A 334 -10.26 8.68 0.77
N ASN A 335 -9.74 7.58 1.29
CA ASN A 335 -8.75 6.76 0.59
C ASN A 335 -9.32 6.26 -0.74
N ARG A 336 -10.59 5.85 -0.80
CA ARG A 336 -11.27 5.45 -2.05
C ARG A 336 -11.32 6.59 -3.07
N VAL A 337 -11.66 7.80 -2.64
CA VAL A 337 -11.68 8.99 -3.51
C VAL A 337 -10.28 9.32 -4.02
N LEU A 338 -9.28 9.33 -3.12
CA LEU A 338 -7.89 9.69 -3.47
C LEU A 338 -7.19 8.62 -4.31
N ALA A 339 -7.61 7.36 -4.21
CA ALA A 339 -7.06 6.27 -5.02
C ALA A 339 -7.39 6.39 -6.52
N LEU A 340 -8.28 7.32 -6.91
CA LEU A 340 -8.50 7.71 -8.30
C LEU A 340 -7.41 8.67 -8.84
N GLY A 341 -6.49 9.12 -7.98
CA GLY A 341 -5.36 9.97 -8.29
C GLY A 341 -5.56 11.42 -7.83
N LEU A 342 -4.52 11.98 -7.18
CA LEU A 342 -4.55 13.34 -6.60
C LEU A 342 -4.87 14.41 -7.65
N GLN A 343 -4.31 14.29 -8.86
CA GLN A 343 -4.55 15.24 -9.95
C GLN A 343 -6.04 15.26 -10.36
N PHE A 344 -6.65 14.09 -10.46
CA PHE A 344 -8.05 13.98 -10.83
C PHE A 344 -8.97 14.56 -9.74
N VAL A 345 -8.66 14.29 -8.47
CA VAL A 345 -9.42 14.83 -7.35
C VAL A 345 -9.27 16.35 -7.25
N SER A 346 -8.06 16.88 -7.45
CA SER A 346 -7.77 18.33 -7.54
C SER A 346 -8.67 19.01 -8.58
N GLU A 347 -8.78 18.42 -9.76
CA GLU A 347 -9.62 18.94 -10.85
C GLU A 347 -11.13 18.84 -10.53
N MET A 348 -11.57 17.75 -9.91
CA MET A 348 -12.97 17.54 -9.52
C MET A 348 -13.45 18.55 -8.48
N VAL A 349 -12.59 18.89 -7.53
CA VAL A 349 -12.86 19.90 -6.51
C VAL A 349 -12.63 21.32 -7.04
N GLY A 350 -11.84 21.47 -8.11
CA GLY A 350 -11.46 22.77 -8.66
C GLY A 350 -10.49 23.55 -7.77
N ILE A 351 -9.73 22.84 -6.92
CA ILE A 351 -8.77 23.43 -5.98
C ILE A 351 -7.40 22.82 -6.24
N ASP A 352 -6.50 23.63 -6.79
CA ASP A 352 -5.10 23.26 -7.02
C ASP A 352 -4.26 23.49 -5.76
N ASN A 353 -4.57 22.74 -4.71
CA ASN A 353 -3.83 22.75 -3.44
C ASN A 353 -3.66 21.32 -2.94
N LEU A 354 -2.45 20.78 -3.11
CA LEU A 354 -2.12 19.40 -2.77
C LEU A 354 -2.40 19.06 -1.29
N ASP A 355 -2.17 20.00 -0.37
CA ASP A 355 -2.42 19.83 1.06
C ASP A 355 -3.93 19.72 1.35
N TYR A 356 -4.74 20.56 0.72
CA TYR A 356 -6.21 20.48 0.82
C TYR A 356 -6.74 19.17 0.23
N ILE A 357 -6.18 18.71 -0.89
CA ILE A 357 -6.60 17.47 -1.56
C ILE A 357 -6.18 16.23 -0.77
N GLN A 358 -4.99 16.20 -0.18
CA GLN A 358 -4.60 15.09 0.70
C GLN A 358 -5.44 15.06 1.99
N ASN A 359 -5.84 16.23 2.48
CA ASN A 359 -6.62 16.39 3.71
C ASN A 359 -8.09 16.76 3.45
N LEU A 360 -8.72 16.13 2.46
CA LEU A 360 -10.10 16.47 2.09
C LEU A 360 -11.05 16.42 3.30
N PRO A 361 -11.81 17.51 3.54
CA PRO A 361 -12.77 17.54 4.63
C PRO A 361 -13.91 16.56 4.37
N ALA A 362 -14.52 16.05 5.44
CA ALA A 362 -15.51 14.98 5.37
C ALA A 362 -16.69 15.30 4.43
N PHE A 363 -17.17 16.54 4.44
CA PHE A 363 -18.27 16.95 3.55
C PHE A 363 -17.88 16.84 2.06
N GLU A 364 -16.64 17.14 1.72
CA GLU A 364 -16.14 17.07 0.34
C GLU A 364 -15.92 15.62 -0.08
N VAL A 365 -15.40 14.78 0.82
CA VAL A 365 -15.30 13.33 0.59
C VAL A 365 -16.68 12.72 0.31
N ILE A 366 -17.73 13.10 1.07
CA ILE A 366 -19.10 12.60 0.85
C ILE A 366 -19.66 13.11 -0.49
N ASN A 367 -19.41 14.37 -0.83
CA ASN A 367 -19.81 14.93 -2.12
C ASN A 367 -19.17 14.17 -3.27
N LEU A 368 -17.84 14.02 -3.24
CA LEU A 368 -17.07 13.29 -4.24
C LEU A 368 -17.49 11.82 -4.28
N ALA A 369 -17.71 11.16 -3.15
CA ALA A 369 -18.17 9.77 -3.14
C ALA A 369 -19.52 9.60 -3.85
N MET A 370 -20.44 10.55 -3.69
CA MET A 370 -21.68 10.56 -4.47
C MET A 370 -21.39 10.90 -5.94
N GLU A 371 -20.52 11.89 -6.19
CA GLU A 371 -20.09 12.32 -7.52
C GLU A 371 -19.16 11.34 -8.25
N LEU A 372 -18.83 10.21 -7.62
CA LEU A 372 -18.08 9.10 -8.20
C LEU A 372 -18.90 7.81 -8.19
N GLY A 373 -20.12 7.83 -7.64
CA GLY A 373 -21.03 6.69 -7.62
C GLY A 373 -20.76 5.66 -6.54
N PHE A 374 -19.79 5.89 -5.65
CA PHE A 374 -19.53 5.07 -4.46
C PHE A 374 -20.73 5.06 -3.51
N ILE A 375 -21.55 6.12 -3.51
CA ILE A 375 -22.79 6.19 -2.75
C ILE A 375 -23.90 6.83 -3.58
N ASN A 376 -25.15 6.40 -3.37
CA ASN A 376 -26.31 7.05 -3.96
C ASN A 376 -26.72 8.33 -3.19
N ALA A 377 -27.70 9.07 -3.71
CA ALA A 377 -28.18 10.31 -3.11
C ALA A 377 -28.71 10.15 -1.68
N THR A 378 -29.33 9.00 -1.36
CA THR A 378 -29.76 8.67 0.00
C THR A 378 -28.57 8.42 0.93
N GLY A 379 -27.53 7.75 0.43
CA GLY A 379 -26.25 7.56 1.12
C GLY A 379 -25.59 8.89 1.44
N LYS A 380 -25.51 9.80 0.47
CA LYS A 380 -25.02 11.18 0.69
C LYS A 380 -25.78 11.86 1.82
N MET A 381 -27.11 11.92 1.70
CA MET A 381 -27.96 12.56 2.72
C MET A 381 -27.67 12.00 4.12
N ARG A 382 -27.64 10.66 4.26
CA ARG A 382 -27.45 10.00 5.55
C ARG A 382 -26.05 10.18 6.11
N LEU A 383 -25.01 10.12 5.28
CA LEU A 383 -23.63 10.33 5.71
C LEU A 383 -23.34 11.79 6.03
N THR A 384 -23.94 12.74 5.31
CA THR A 384 -23.86 14.17 5.67
C THR A 384 -24.50 14.41 7.04
N HIS A 385 -25.68 13.84 7.29
CA HIS A 385 -26.32 13.95 8.60
C HIS A 385 -25.48 13.28 9.71
N ALA A 386 -24.88 12.11 9.44
CA ALA A 386 -23.96 11.47 10.37
C ALA A 386 -22.73 12.35 10.70
N ASN A 387 -22.17 13.02 9.69
CA ASN A 387 -21.09 13.99 9.89
C ASN A 387 -21.51 15.14 10.80
N GLU A 388 -22.68 15.73 10.55
CA GLU A 388 -23.21 16.84 11.35
C GLU A 388 -23.41 16.44 12.81
N ILE A 389 -23.98 15.26 13.07
CA ILE A 389 -24.14 14.72 14.43
C ILE A 389 -22.77 14.58 15.11
N VAL A 390 -21.81 13.91 14.48
CA VAL A 390 -20.48 13.68 15.09
C VAL A 390 -19.76 15.00 15.35
N GLN A 391 -19.80 15.96 14.41
CA GLN A 391 -19.17 17.26 14.62
C GLN A 391 -19.83 18.05 15.75
N HIS A 392 -21.16 18.01 15.86
CA HIS A 392 -21.87 18.69 16.94
C HIS A 392 -21.39 18.22 18.32
N TYR A 393 -21.37 16.91 18.59
CA TYR A 393 -20.95 16.38 19.89
C TYR A 393 -19.42 16.42 20.14
N LEU A 394 -18.62 16.76 19.13
CA LEU A 394 -17.19 17.05 19.32
C LEU A 394 -16.93 18.48 19.81
N GLU A 395 -17.90 19.39 19.68
CA GLU A 395 -17.76 20.78 20.14
C GLU A 395 -17.72 20.84 21.67
N ARG A 396 -16.73 21.58 22.22
CA ARG A 396 -16.50 21.66 23.67
C ARG A 396 -17.63 22.35 24.46
N ASP A 397 -18.47 23.12 23.77
CA ASP A 397 -19.53 23.92 24.38
C ASP A 397 -20.87 23.16 24.42
N VAL A 398 -20.92 21.93 23.89
CA VAL A 398 -22.11 21.07 23.93
C VAL A 398 -22.20 20.39 25.29
N MET A 399 -23.30 20.67 26.00
CA MET A 399 -23.58 20.16 27.33
C MET A 399 -24.55 18.96 27.32
N GLU A 400 -25.12 18.65 26.16
CA GLU A 400 -26.05 17.53 25.97
C GLU A 400 -25.28 16.25 25.63
N GLU A 401 -25.70 15.12 26.20
CA GLU A 401 -25.15 13.79 25.88
C GLU A 401 -25.87 13.21 24.66
N MET A 402 -25.12 12.54 23.78
CA MET A 402 -25.65 11.94 22.56
C MET A 402 -26.62 10.81 22.90
N PRO A 403 -27.89 10.87 22.46
CA PRO A 403 -28.84 9.79 22.69
C PRO A 403 -28.58 8.63 21.72
N GLN A 404 -29.01 7.43 22.13
CA GLN A 404 -28.80 6.19 21.37
C GLN A 404 -29.26 6.29 19.90
N ASN A 405 -30.41 6.93 19.64
CA ASN A 405 -30.97 7.05 18.29
C ASN A 405 -30.11 7.91 17.34
N GLU A 406 -29.32 8.84 17.88
CA GLU A 406 -28.39 9.64 17.09
C GLU A 406 -27.12 8.83 16.78
N SER A 407 -26.63 8.04 17.75
CA SER A 407 -25.56 7.07 17.49
C SER A 407 -25.95 6.03 16.43
N ASP A 408 -27.18 5.50 16.51
CA ASP A 408 -27.74 4.61 15.48
C ASP A 408 -27.78 5.28 14.10
N SER A 409 -28.06 6.59 14.06
CA SER A 409 -28.09 7.39 12.83
C SER A 409 -26.70 7.64 12.24
N VAL A 410 -25.62 7.46 13.01
CA VAL A 410 -24.22 7.50 12.54
C VAL A 410 -23.74 6.10 12.13
N ILE A 411 -23.90 5.11 13.00
CA ILE A 411 -23.38 3.75 12.81
C ILE A 411 -23.99 3.08 11.58
N ARG A 412 -25.32 3.19 11.41
CA ARG A 412 -26.03 2.47 10.35
C ARG A 412 -25.62 2.93 8.95
N PRO A 413 -25.56 4.24 8.62
CA PRO A 413 -25.06 4.68 7.31
C PRO A 413 -23.59 4.33 7.07
N CYS A 414 -22.73 4.41 8.10
CA CYS A 414 -21.33 4.01 8.00
C CYS A 414 -21.19 2.56 7.54
N ILE A 415 -21.94 1.65 8.18
CA ILE A 415 -21.97 0.23 7.78
C ILE A 415 -22.61 0.05 6.41
N GLN A 416 -23.77 0.67 6.18
CA GLN A 416 -24.55 0.46 4.97
C GLN A 416 -23.82 0.90 3.70
N TYR A 417 -23.17 2.07 3.74
CA TYR A 417 -22.65 2.73 2.54
C TYR A 417 -21.13 2.72 2.44
N ILE A 418 -20.40 2.36 3.49
CA ILE A 418 -18.93 2.41 3.46
C ILE A 418 -18.34 1.08 3.90
N LEU A 419 -18.62 0.63 5.13
CA LEU A 419 -17.91 -0.48 5.77
C LEU A 419 -18.42 -1.87 5.36
N GLY A 420 -19.61 -1.96 4.78
CA GLY A 420 -20.32 -3.22 4.53
C GLY A 420 -19.92 -3.99 3.28
N TYR A 421 -19.00 -3.45 2.47
CA TYR A 421 -18.53 -4.06 1.23
C TYR A 421 -17.15 -3.51 0.84
N GLU A 422 -16.40 -4.31 0.07
CA GLU A 422 -15.15 -3.88 -0.58
C GLU A 422 -15.43 -3.47 -2.02
N ASP A 423 -14.95 -2.29 -2.39
CA ASP A 423 -15.31 -1.60 -3.63
C ASP A 423 -14.16 -1.62 -4.66
N SER A 424 -13.31 -2.65 -4.60
CA SER A 424 -12.17 -2.82 -5.52
C SER A 424 -12.59 -2.80 -6.99
N ASN A 425 -13.81 -3.23 -7.29
CA ASN A 425 -14.33 -3.30 -8.66
C ASN A 425 -14.68 -1.92 -9.24
N ILE A 426 -15.21 -0.99 -8.43
CA ILE A 426 -15.63 0.35 -8.91
C ILE A 426 -14.41 1.20 -9.31
N GLN A 427 -13.30 1.08 -8.57
CA GLN A 427 -12.06 1.80 -8.87
C GLN A 427 -11.43 1.35 -10.20
N ILE A 428 -11.42 0.04 -10.45
CA ILE A 428 -10.90 -0.57 -11.68
C ILE A 428 -11.75 -0.10 -12.86
N GLU A 429 -13.07 -0.23 -12.76
CA GLU A 429 -13.98 0.12 -13.84
C GLU A 429 -13.94 1.63 -14.17
N TYR A 430 -13.76 2.54 -13.20
CA TYR A 430 -13.62 3.98 -13.46
C TYR A 430 -12.29 4.31 -14.17
N THR A 431 -11.19 3.67 -13.74
CA THR A 431 -9.86 3.86 -14.33
C THR A 431 -9.83 3.37 -15.77
N ASP A 432 -10.47 2.21 -16.03
CA ASP A 432 -10.66 1.67 -17.36
C ASP A 432 -11.55 2.57 -18.22
N PHE A 433 -12.63 3.13 -17.65
CA PHE A 433 -13.50 4.06 -18.38
C PHE A 433 -12.79 5.37 -18.75
N ARG A 434 -12.04 5.99 -17.81
CA ARG A 434 -11.23 7.18 -18.09
C ARG A 434 -10.19 6.91 -19.19
N THR A 435 -9.56 5.74 -19.16
CA THR A 435 -8.62 5.31 -20.20
C THR A 435 -9.32 5.10 -21.54
N SER A 436 -10.52 4.50 -21.53
CA SER A 436 -11.37 4.34 -22.71
C SER A 436 -11.67 5.68 -23.36
N LEU A 437 -12.02 6.72 -22.58
CA LEU A 437 -12.27 8.07 -23.09
C LEU A 437 -11.04 8.73 -23.75
N LYS A 438 -9.83 8.33 -23.36
CA LYS A 438 -8.55 8.83 -23.93
C LYS A 438 -8.12 8.10 -25.20
N VAL A 439 -8.31 6.78 -25.24
CA VAL A 439 -7.62 5.91 -26.21
C VAL A 439 -8.57 5.31 -27.24
N GLU A 440 -9.85 5.13 -26.91
CA GLU A 440 -10.83 4.53 -27.82
C GLU A 440 -11.61 5.58 -28.62
N ASP A 441 -11.93 5.28 -29.88
CA ASP A 441 -12.84 6.08 -30.70
C ASP A 441 -14.29 5.62 -30.49
N PHE A 442 -15.09 6.46 -29.83
CA PHE A 442 -16.50 6.15 -29.55
C PHE A 442 -17.40 6.27 -30.78
N SER A 443 -16.93 6.87 -31.88
CA SER A 443 -17.71 7.00 -33.12
C SER A 443 -18.06 5.66 -33.75
N GLY A 444 -17.20 4.64 -33.56
CA GLY A 444 -17.39 3.27 -34.02
C GLY A 444 -18.14 2.36 -33.03
N ASN A 445 -18.55 2.86 -31.85
CA ASN A 445 -19.11 2.04 -30.77
C ASN A 445 -20.50 2.53 -30.31
N PRO A 446 -21.55 2.35 -31.14
CA PRO A 446 -22.90 2.84 -30.83
C PRO A 446 -23.48 2.23 -29.56
N THR A 447 -23.11 1.00 -29.21
CA THR A 447 -23.55 0.31 -27.99
C THR A 447 -23.06 1.00 -26.71
N LYS A 448 -21.81 1.48 -26.66
CA LYS A 448 -21.30 2.24 -25.49
C LYS A 448 -22.01 3.58 -25.34
N LEU A 449 -22.31 4.26 -26.46
CA LEU A 449 -23.05 5.52 -26.46
C LEU A 449 -24.50 5.35 -26.00
N GLU A 450 -25.17 4.29 -26.45
CA GLU A 450 -26.53 3.97 -25.99
C GLU A 450 -26.56 3.66 -24.49
N SER A 451 -25.60 2.88 -23.99
CA SER A 451 -25.50 2.61 -22.55
C SER A 451 -25.13 3.86 -21.74
N LEU A 452 -24.27 4.75 -22.25
CA LEU A 452 -23.94 6.03 -21.62
C LEU A 452 -25.18 6.94 -21.56
N ASN A 453 -25.98 6.94 -22.62
CA ASN A 453 -27.25 7.68 -22.68
C ASN A 453 -28.32 7.07 -21.76
N ALA A 454 -28.33 5.75 -21.56
CA ALA A 454 -29.22 5.07 -20.63
C ALA A 454 -28.74 5.19 -19.15
N SER A 455 -27.52 5.67 -18.93
CA SER A 455 -26.95 5.75 -17.58
C SER A 455 -27.61 6.85 -16.74
N PRO A 456 -27.59 6.71 -15.40
CA PRO A 456 -28.11 7.74 -14.49
C PRO A 456 -27.50 9.12 -14.76
N TYR A 457 -28.24 10.18 -14.45
CA TYR A 457 -27.81 11.58 -14.60
C TYR A 457 -26.39 11.82 -14.09
N PHE A 458 -26.11 11.23 -12.94
CA PHE A 458 -24.83 11.28 -12.26
C PHE A 458 -23.65 10.84 -13.17
N TYR A 459 -23.77 9.72 -13.87
CA TYR A 459 -22.72 9.19 -14.74
C TYR A 459 -22.47 10.09 -15.97
N LYS A 460 -23.55 10.68 -16.50
CA LYS A 460 -23.48 11.65 -17.60
C LYS A 460 -22.70 12.88 -17.16
N LYS A 461 -22.98 13.42 -15.98
CA LYS A 461 -22.26 14.54 -15.37
C LYS A 461 -20.77 14.24 -15.20
N THR A 462 -20.42 13.10 -14.59
CA THR A 462 -19.02 12.71 -14.35
C THR A 462 -18.25 12.47 -15.64
N THR A 463 -18.88 11.90 -16.67
CA THR A 463 -18.28 11.72 -17.99
C THR A 463 -17.91 13.07 -18.63
N ILE A 464 -18.81 14.06 -18.57
CA ILE A 464 -18.53 15.40 -19.10
C ILE A 464 -17.40 16.08 -18.35
N ARG A 465 -17.42 16.07 -17.01
CA ARG A 465 -16.31 16.64 -16.20
C ARG A 465 -14.98 15.98 -16.52
N THR A 466 -14.96 14.64 -16.62
CA THR A 466 -13.76 13.90 -16.97
C THR A 466 -13.24 14.33 -18.35
N LEU A 467 -14.11 14.41 -19.37
CA LEU A 467 -13.70 14.84 -20.71
C LEU A 467 -13.18 16.28 -20.75
N VAL A 468 -13.82 17.21 -20.03
CA VAL A 468 -13.35 18.61 -19.93
C VAL A 468 -11.93 18.66 -19.34
N ASN A 469 -11.66 17.86 -18.31
CA ASN A 469 -10.32 17.77 -17.72
C ASN A 469 -9.32 17.07 -18.64
N LEU A 470 -9.75 16.07 -19.41
CA LEU A 470 -8.90 15.41 -20.38
C LEU A 470 -8.50 16.36 -21.51
N LEU A 471 -9.40 17.26 -21.94
CA LEU A 471 -9.11 18.29 -22.94
C LEU A 471 -8.01 19.26 -22.48
N SER A 472 -7.92 19.56 -21.17
CA SER A 472 -6.88 20.46 -20.65
C SER A 472 -5.55 19.77 -20.38
N SER A 473 -5.53 18.43 -20.23
CA SER A 473 -4.36 17.67 -19.76
C SER A 473 -3.72 16.75 -20.82
N THR A 474 -4.33 16.58 -22.00
CA THR A 474 -3.83 15.72 -23.08
C THR A 474 -3.28 16.53 -24.25
N GLU A 475 -2.30 15.96 -24.97
CA GLU A 475 -1.69 16.55 -26.17
C GLU A 475 -1.58 15.50 -27.30
N GLY A 476 -1.42 15.96 -28.55
CA GLY A 476 -1.19 15.09 -29.70
C GLY A 476 -2.38 14.16 -30.01
N ALA A 477 -2.10 12.88 -30.29
CA ALA A 477 -3.12 11.91 -30.71
C ALA A 477 -4.17 11.60 -29.61
N GLU A 478 -3.77 11.69 -28.33
CA GLU A 478 -4.72 11.53 -27.21
C GLU A 478 -5.71 12.69 -27.17
N PHE A 479 -5.24 13.92 -27.38
CA PHE A 479 -6.11 15.11 -27.43
C PHE A 479 -7.14 15.02 -28.56
N GLU A 480 -6.72 14.63 -29.77
CA GLU A 480 -7.64 14.47 -30.91
C GLU A 480 -8.74 13.43 -30.63
N THR A 481 -8.38 12.34 -29.94
CA THR A 481 -9.33 11.28 -29.55
C THR A 481 -10.32 11.79 -28.49
N VAL A 482 -9.82 12.47 -27.46
CA VAL A 482 -10.64 13.09 -26.41
C VAL A 482 -11.58 14.15 -26.98
N GLU A 483 -11.12 15.00 -27.90
CA GLU A 483 -11.93 16.03 -28.57
C GLU A 483 -13.08 15.41 -29.37
N SER A 484 -12.78 14.40 -30.19
CA SER A 484 -13.78 13.66 -30.95
C SER A 484 -14.83 13.02 -30.04
N ASN A 485 -14.38 12.33 -28.99
CA ASN A 485 -15.24 11.70 -27.99
C ASN A 485 -16.10 12.74 -27.26
N PHE A 486 -15.54 13.89 -26.89
CA PHE A 486 -16.27 14.97 -26.23
C PHE A 486 -17.41 15.49 -27.08
N ILE A 487 -17.16 15.81 -28.36
CA ILE A 487 -18.18 16.33 -29.28
C ILE A 487 -19.31 15.31 -29.48
N LEU A 488 -18.98 14.01 -29.57
CA LEU A 488 -19.95 12.95 -29.78
C LEU A 488 -20.80 12.68 -28.54
N ILE A 489 -20.15 12.56 -27.38
CA ILE A 489 -20.79 12.28 -26.10
C ILE A 489 -21.67 13.46 -25.68
N ILE A 490 -21.15 14.69 -25.74
CA ILE A 490 -21.92 15.87 -25.31
C ILE A 490 -23.22 15.99 -26.12
N ARG A 491 -23.19 15.78 -27.44
CA ARG A 491 -24.40 15.78 -28.29
C ARG A 491 -25.42 14.72 -27.90
N THR A 492 -24.94 13.58 -27.41
CA THR A 492 -25.75 12.43 -27.03
C THR A 492 -26.48 12.70 -25.71
N ILE A 493 -25.77 13.21 -24.70
CA ILE A 493 -26.33 13.38 -23.35
C ILE A 493 -26.78 14.82 -23.03
N TRP A 494 -26.60 15.78 -23.95
CA TRP A 494 -26.90 17.21 -23.74
C TRP A 494 -28.28 17.46 -23.17
N LYS A 495 -29.31 16.76 -23.67
CA LYS A 495 -30.70 17.00 -23.23
C LYS A 495 -30.91 16.65 -21.77
N ASP A 496 -30.14 15.69 -21.26
CA ASP A 496 -30.29 15.14 -19.92
C ASP A 496 -29.46 15.89 -18.88
N LEU A 497 -28.55 16.78 -19.29
CA LEU A 497 -27.75 17.62 -18.38
C LEU A 497 -28.60 18.74 -17.76
N THR A 498 -28.34 19.09 -16.50
CA THR A 498 -28.96 20.24 -15.82
C THR A 498 -28.45 21.55 -16.40
N SER A 499 -29.14 22.65 -16.08
CA SER A 499 -28.71 23.99 -16.51
C SER A 499 -27.30 24.33 -16.03
N ASP A 500 -26.95 23.95 -14.79
CA ASP A 500 -25.64 24.24 -14.22
C ASP A 500 -24.55 23.54 -15.05
N ASP A 501 -24.69 22.25 -15.33
CA ASP A 501 -23.70 21.50 -16.12
C ASP A 501 -23.69 21.85 -17.63
N LYS A 502 -24.70 22.57 -18.14
CA LYS A 502 -24.78 23.06 -19.54
C LYS A 502 -24.08 24.39 -19.76
N TYR A 503 -24.04 25.23 -18.73
CA TYR A 503 -23.64 26.64 -18.84
C TYR A 503 -22.51 27.01 -17.87
N PHE A 504 -21.87 25.99 -17.27
CA PHE A 504 -20.73 26.14 -16.37
C PHE A 504 -19.46 26.62 -17.08
#